data_AF-A0A662JRU6-F1
#
_entry.id   AF-A0A662JRU6-F1
#
_cell.length_a   1.000
_cell.length_b   1.000
_cell.length_c   1.000
_cell.angle_alpha   90.00
_cell.angle_beta   90.00
_cell.angle_gamma   90.00
#
_symmetry.space_group_name_H-M   'P 1'
#
loop_
_entity.id
_entity.type
_entity.pdbx_description
1 polymer ?
#
loop_
_entity_poly.entity_id
_entity_poly.type
_entity_poly.pdbx_seq_one_letter_code
_entity_poly.pdbx_strand_id
1 'polypeptide(L)'
;MATFVFIHDGEVTPIPRFVDVEGLFRRMEELAVRAKKYQFFIKIAKKLKKKGDLQRTFDKYFGEFIDKNRMPEGMDIIEVLSDIAFERDKKSVGKFTWKTLMIGAMHFQDAYNYDIERVKRCVIHYTTPDNRIIPFCAYNAGPNYREEIEKKFSIPLDKWKKEKKAKVLETAIETNT
;
A
#
# COMPACT_ATOMS: atom_id res chain seq x y z
N MET A 1 -12.57 -1.03 -6.99
CA MET A 1 -12.64 -1.81 -5.75
C MET A 1 -11.25 -2.32 -5.44
N ALA A 2 -10.82 -2.32 -4.17
CA ALA A 2 -9.53 -2.88 -3.77
C ALA A 2 -9.68 -3.67 -2.48
N THR A 3 -8.84 -4.68 -2.31
CA THR A 3 -8.74 -5.48 -1.09
C THR A 3 -7.28 -5.83 -0.84
N PHE A 4 -6.94 -6.13 0.39
CA PHE A 4 -5.65 -6.72 0.73
C PHE A 4 -5.85 -8.20 1.03
N VAL A 5 -4.95 -9.03 0.54
CA VAL A 5 -4.86 -10.44 0.89
C VAL A 5 -3.61 -10.67 1.70
N PHE A 6 -3.69 -11.55 2.69
CA PHE A 6 -2.55 -12.03 3.45
C PHE A 6 -2.05 -13.33 2.83
N ILE A 7 -0.73 -13.48 2.72
CA ILE A 7 -0.10 -14.67 2.13
C ILE A 7 0.72 -15.36 3.22
N HIS A 8 0.38 -16.60 3.54
CA HIS A 8 1.11 -17.43 4.51
C HIS A 8 1.15 -18.86 4.01
N ASP A 9 2.35 -19.44 3.90
CA ASP A 9 2.60 -20.81 3.45
C ASP A 9 1.87 -21.22 2.16
N GLY A 10 1.71 -20.26 1.24
CA GLY A 10 1.03 -20.46 -0.05
C GLY A 10 -0.49 -20.28 0.01
N GLU A 11 -1.07 -20.11 1.20
CA GLU A 11 -2.49 -19.78 1.37
C GLU A 11 -2.72 -18.27 1.23
N VAL A 12 -3.81 -17.90 0.55
CA VAL A 12 -4.18 -16.51 0.28
C VAL A 12 -5.51 -16.20 0.95
N THR A 13 -5.48 -15.36 1.98
CA THR A 13 -6.67 -15.03 2.78
C THR A 13 -7.00 -13.54 2.67
N PRO A 14 -8.11 -13.15 2.02
CA PRO A 14 -8.55 -11.75 1.98
C PRO A 14 -8.88 -11.22 3.37
N ILE A 15 -8.43 -10.01 3.70
CA ILE A 15 -8.71 -9.36 5.00
C ILE A 15 -10.22 -9.34 5.35
N PRO A 16 -11.14 -9.01 4.40
CA PRO A 16 -12.57 -9.00 4.70
C PRO A 16 -13.18 -10.35 5.12
N ARG A 17 -12.45 -11.48 5.01
CA ARG A 17 -12.94 -12.80 5.45
C ARG A 17 -12.94 -12.96 6.97
N PHE A 18 -12.09 -12.21 7.66
CA PHE A 18 -11.92 -12.30 9.11
C PHE A 18 -11.90 -10.93 9.80
N VAL A 19 -11.93 -9.82 9.05
CA VAL A 19 -12.08 -8.47 9.59
C VAL A 19 -13.34 -7.82 9.02
N ASP A 20 -14.24 -7.38 9.89
CA ASP A 20 -15.30 -6.42 9.53
C ASP A 20 -14.67 -5.04 9.35
N VAL A 21 -14.21 -4.79 8.12
CA VAL A 21 -13.51 -3.56 7.74
C VAL A 21 -14.40 -2.34 7.94
N GLU A 22 -15.68 -2.40 7.56
CA GLU A 22 -16.60 -1.28 7.65
C GLU A 22 -16.90 -0.92 9.12
N GLY A 23 -17.22 -1.93 9.93
CA GLY A 23 -17.44 -1.75 11.37
C GLY A 23 -16.20 -1.18 12.07
N LEU A 24 -15.01 -1.68 11.72
CA LEU A 24 -13.74 -1.19 12.24
C LEU A 24 -13.51 0.28 11.90
N PHE A 25 -13.71 0.71 10.65
CA PHE A 25 -13.56 2.12 10.26
C PHE A 25 -14.55 3.03 10.99
N ARG A 26 -15.83 2.63 11.07
CA ARG A 26 -16.85 3.39 11.82
C ARG A 26 -16.45 3.56 13.29
N ARG A 27 -15.95 2.50 13.93
CA ARG A 27 -15.43 2.57 15.31
C ARG A 27 -14.22 3.49 15.42
N MET A 28 -13.29 3.46 14.48
CA MET A 28 -12.14 4.36 14.47
C MET A 28 -12.57 5.83 14.39
N GLU A 29 -13.56 6.16 13.56
CA GLU A 29 -14.12 7.52 13.46
C GLU A 29 -14.78 7.96 14.77
N GLU A 30 -15.61 7.11 15.39
CA GLU A 30 -16.21 7.39 16.70
C GLU A 30 -15.15 7.66 17.78
N LEU A 31 -14.08 6.85 17.80
CA LEU A 31 -12.97 7.02 18.73
C LEU A 31 -12.18 8.28 18.45
N ALA A 32 -11.96 8.65 17.19
CA ALA A 32 -11.29 9.90 16.80
C ALA A 32 -12.09 11.13 17.28
N VAL A 33 -13.42 11.11 17.17
CA VAL A 33 -14.29 12.17 17.72
C VAL A 33 -14.18 12.24 19.25
N ARG A 34 -14.17 11.10 19.95
CA ARG A 34 -14.00 11.04 21.41
C ARG A 34 -12.60 11.47 21.85
N ALA A 35 -11.58 11.18 21.05
CA ALA A 35 -10.18 11.51 21.32
C ALA A 35 -9.90 13.02 21.32
N LYS A 36 -10.75 13.84 20.68
CA LYS A 36 -10.71 15.30 20.83
C LYS A 36 -10.98 15.77 22.28
N LYS A 37 -11.53 14.91 23.14
CA LYS A 37 -11.70 15.20 24.58
C LYS A 37 -10.45 14.77 25.33
N TYR A 38 -9.71 15.74 25.88
CA TYR A 38 -8.44 15.55 26.61
C TYR A 38 -8.49 14.45 27.69
N GLN A 39 -9.63 14.30 28.36
CA GLN A 39 -9.85 13.25 29.37
C GLN A 39 -9.76 11.82 28.83
N PHE A 40 -10.07 11.60 27.55
CA PHE A 40 -10.02 10.30 26.90
C PHE A 40 -8.57 9.84 26.70
N PHE A 41 -7.70 10.72 26.21
CA PHE A 41 -6.26 10.45 26.08
C PHE A 41 -5.59 10.15 27.43
N ILE A 42 -5.91 10.91 28.48
CA ILE A 42 -5.36 10.65 29.83
C ILE A 42 -5.78 9.27 30.33
N LYS A 43 -7.04 8.85 30.10
CA LYS A 43 -7.53 7.53 30.52
C LYS A 43 -6.86 6.39 29.77
N ILE A 44 -6.64 6.55 28.46
CA ILE A 44 -5.95 5.56 27.62
C ILE A 44 -4.47 5.46 28.00
N ALA A 45 -3.77 6.60 28.10
CA ALA A 45 -2.34 6.64 28.46
C ALA A 45 -2.07 6.05 29.86
N LYS A 46 -2.96 6.28 30.83
CA LYS A 46 -2.84 5.66 32.17
C LYS A 46 -3.02 4.14 32.16
N LYS A 47 -3.80 3.61 31.21
CA LYS A 47 -4.05 2.16 31.07
C LYS A 47 -3.00 1.43 30.26
N LEU A 48 -2.33 2.08 29.30
CA LEU A 48 -1.28 1.50 28.45
C LEU A 48 0.10 1.45 29.14
N LYS A 49 0.17 0.93 30.37
CA LYS A 49 1.46 0.82 31.11
C LYS A 49 2.16 -0.53 30.91
N LYS A 50 1.45 -1.58 30.51
CA LYS A 50 1.99 -2.91 30.25
C LYS A 50 1.55 -3.43 28.88
N LYS A 51 2.34 -4.32 28.25
CA LYS A 51 1.99 -4.98 26.97
C LYS A 51 0.61 -5.66 27.01
N GLY A 52 0.24 -6.31 28.11
CA GLY A 52 -1.08 -6.96 28.26
C GLY A 52 -2.27 -5.98 28.29
N ASP A 53 -2.03 -4.70 28.59
CA ASP A 53 -3.07 -3.68 28.60
C ASP A 53 -3.41 -3.20 27.18
N LEU A 54 -2.46 -3.29 26.24
CA LEU A 54 -2.67 -3.02 24.82
C LEU A 54 -3.63 -4.04 24.23
N GLN A 55 -3.38 -5.33 24.46
CA GLN A 55 -4.26 -6.43 24.05
C GLN A 55 -5.68 -6.23 24.57
N ARG A 56 -5.85 -5.95 25.88
CA ARG A 56 -7.17 -5.74 26.49
C ARG A 56 -7.88 -4.51 25.94
N THR A 57 -7.13 -3.44 25.69
CA THR A 57 -7.67 -2.21 25.11
C THR A 57 -8.12 -2.47 23.68
N PHE A 58 -7.32 -3.20 22.91
CA PHE A 58 -7.64 -3.63 21.57
C PHE A 58 -8.90 -4.51 21.54
N ASP A 59 -8.92 -5.60 22.30
CA ASP A 59 -10.06 -6.51 22.34
C ASP A 59 -11.35 -5.77 22.75
N LYS A 60 -11.25 -4.80 23.67
CA LYS A 60 -12.39 -3.96 24.07
C LYS A 60 -12.93 -3.07 22.95
N TYR A 61 -12.05 -2.49 22.13
CA TYR A 61 -12.45 -1.48 21.15
C TYR A 61 -12.61 -2.05 19.74
N PHE A 62 -11.91 -3.11 19.40
CA PHE A 62 -11.82 -3.64 18.03
C PHE A 62 -12.01 -5.15 17.95
N GLY A 63 -11.97 -5.88 19.06
CA GLY A 63 -12.05 -7.34 19.06
C GLY A 63 -13.32 -7.91 18.44
N GLU A 64 -14.44 -7.20 18.50
CA GLU A 64 -15.71 -7.62 17.88
C GLU A 64 -15.68 -7.61 16.34
N PHE A 65 -14.77 -6.85 15.73
CA PHE A 65 -14.64 -6.75 14.28
C PHE A 65 -13.65 -7.78 13.71
N ILE A 66 -13.07 -8.64 14.54
CA ILE A 66 -12.02 -9.57 14.13
C ILE A 66 -12.41 -10.98 14.54
N ASP A 67 -12.69 -11.82 13.54
CA ASP A 67 -12.95 -13.24 13.71
C ASP A 67 -11.62 -13.99 13.84
N LYS A 68 -11.20 -14.21 15.09
CA LYS A 68 -9.98 -14.94 15.42
C LYS A 68 -9.98 -16.39 14.92
N ASN A 69 -11.14 -17.00 14.67
CA ASN A 69 -11.23 -18.37 14.17
C ASN A 69 -10.92 -18.47 12.67
N ARG A 70 -11.07 -17.37 11.94
CA ARG A 70 -10.81 -17.27 10.49
C ARG A 70 -9.52 -16.52 10.17
N MET A 71 -8.81 -16.06 11.20
CA MET A 71 -7.57 -15.33 11.05
C MET A 71 -6.47 -16.32 10.62
N PRO A 72 -5.71 -16.03 9.53
CA PRO A 72 -4.65 -16.91 9.08
C PRO A 72 -3.51 -16.96 10.11
N GLU A 73 -2.81 -18.09 10.17
CA GLU A 73 -1.60 -18.22 10.99
C GLU A 73 -0.54 -17.19 10.57
N GLY A 74 0.27 -16.71 11.53
CA GLY A 74 1.32 -15.73 11.27
C GLY A 74 0.87 -14.27 11.11
N MET A 75 -0.44 -13.98 11.20
CA MET A 75 -0.97 -12.61 11.30
C MET A 75 -1.17 -12.19 12.76
N ASP A 76 -0.53 -11.08 13.17
CA ASP A 76 -0.82 -10.37 14.42
C ASP A 76 -1.43 -9.00 14.08
N ILE A 77 -2.75 -8.93 14.09
CA ILE A 77 -3.48 -7.69 13.76
C ILE A 77 -3.25 -6.57 14.78
N ILE A 78 -2.88 -6.91 16.01
CA ILE A 78 -2.62 -5.94 17.07
C ILE A 78 -1.26 -5.31 16.87
N GLU A 79 -0.25 -6.13 16.56
CA GLU A 79 1.06 -5.63 16.13
C GLU A 79 0.90 -4.72 14.92
N VAL A 80 0.19 -5.16 13.87
CA VAL A 80 -0.04 -4.35 12.66
C VAL A 80 -0.70 -3.00 12.97
N LEU A 81 -1.80 -3.00 13.73
CA LEU A 81 -2.52 -1.76 14.04
C LEU A 81 -1.75 -0.87 15.02
N SER A 82 -0.97 -1.46 15.92
CA SER A 82 -0.09 -0.70 16.83
C SER A 82 1.07 -0.07 16.07
N ASP A 83 1.70 -0.82 15.18
CA ASP A 83 2.76 -0.34 14.29
C ASP A 83 2.23 0.84 13.45
N ILE A 84 1.05 0.73 12.83
CA ILE A 84 0.44 1.83 12.06
C ILE A 84 0.12 3.05 12.95
N ALA A 85 -0.38 2.83 14.17
CA ALA A 85 -0.82 3.91 15.06
C ALA A 85 0.34 4.67 15.72
N PHE A 86 1.39 3.95 16.13
CA PHE A 86 2.50 4.49 16.91
C PHE A 86 3.76 4.71 16.06
N GLU A 87 4.03 3.84 15.09
CA GLU A 87 5.20 3.94 14.23
C GLU A 87 4.81 4.50 12.86
N ARG A 88 4.92 5.82 12.72
CA ARG A 88 4.78 6.52 11.42
C ARG A 88 5.99 6.30 10.50
N ASP A 89 6.70 5.19 10.65
CA ASP A 89 7.92 4.90 9.92
C ASP A 89 7.65 3.95 8.74
N LYS A 90 8.52 3.98 7.74
CA LYS A 90 8.40 3.10 6.56
C LYS A 90 8.68 1.63 6.89
N LYS A 91 9.42 1.34 7.96
CA LYS A 91 9.88 -0.02 8.28
C LYS A 91 8.72 -0.86 8.78
N SER A 92 7.85 -0.28 9.60
CA SER A 92 6.76 -0.98 10.26
C SER A 92 5.58 -1.20 9.31
N VAL A 93 5.30 -0.22 8.44
CA VAL A 93 4.40 -0.44 7.28
C VAL A 93 4.98 -1.48 6.30
N GLY A 94 6.32 -1.52 6.16
CA GLY A 94 7.02 -2.50 5.36
C GLY A 94 6.77 -3.94 5.80
N LYS A 95 6.84 -4.24 7.11
CA LYS A 95 6.55 -5.60 7.64
C LYS A 95 5.17 -6.10 7.26
N PHE A 96 4.15 -5.25 7.39
CA PHE A 96 2.78 -5.56 6.97
C PHE A 96 2.69 -5.76 5.46
N THR A 97 3.31 -4.87 4.68
CA THR A 97 3.30 -4.92 3.21
C THR A 97 4.01 -6.18 2.68
N TRP A 98 5.05 -6.67 3.34
CA TRP A 98 5.75 -7.90 2.92
C TRP A 98 4.92 -9.17 3.10
N LYS A 99 3.94 -9.15 4.01
CA LYS A 99 3.03 -10.29 4.24
C LYS A 99 1.67 -10.11 3.55
N THR A 100 1.43 -8.98 2.88
CA THR A 100 0.15 -8.67 2.25
C THR A 100 0.31 -8.24 0.80
N LEU A 101 -0.69 -8.56 -0.02
CA LEU A 101 -0.76 -8.11 -1.40
C LEU A 101 -2.05 -7.31 -1.59
N MET A 102 -1.92 -6.07 -2.09
CA MET A 102 -3.07 -5.29 -2.50
C MET A 102 -3.56 -5.77 -3.87
N ILE A 103 -4.82 -6.16 -3.96
CA ILE A 103 -5.51 -6.49 -5.20
C ILE A 103 -6.53 -5.39 -5.47
N GLY A 104 -6.27 -4.58 -6.50
CA GLY A 104 -7.15 -3.52 -6.97
C GLY A 104 -7.71 -3.84 -8.35
N ALA A 105 -9.02 -3.61 -8.53
CA ALA A 105 -9.67 -3.65 -9.84
C ALA A 105 -10.36 -2.30 -10.10
N MET A 106 -10.03 -1.67 -11.22
CA MET A 106 -10.61 -0.42 -11.65
C MET A 106 -10.62 -0.34 -13.18
N HIS A 107 -11.66 0.26 -13.77
CA HIS A 107 -11.68 0.54 -15.21
C HIS A 107 -10.64 1.62 -15.53
N PHE A 108 -9.99 1.55 -16.68
CA PHE A 108 -9.20 2.68 -17.16
C PHE A 108 -10.13 3.78 -17.69
N GLN A 109 -9.71 5.03 -17.56
CA GLN A 109 -10.43 6.16 -18.15
C GLN A 109 -10.05 6.30 -19.62
N ASP A 110 -11.03 6.64 -20.44
CA ASP A 110 -10.89 7.00 -21.84
C ASP A 110 -11.20 8.50 -22.05
N ALA A 111 -11.21 8.95 -23.30
CA ALA A 111 -11.45 10.34 -23.65
C ALA A 111 -12.88 10.84 -23.32
N TYR A 112 -13.86 9.95 -23.19
CA TYR A 112 -15.27 10.28 -22.95
C TYR A 112 -15.63 10.30 -21.46
N ASN A 113 -14.90 9.57 -20.60
CA ASN A 113 -15.16 9.48 -19.15
C ASN A 113 -13.98 9.93 -18.28
N TYR A 114 -13.10 10.78 -18.83
CA TYR A 114 -11.94 11.28 -18.12
C TYR A 114 -12.33 12.20 -16.95
N ASP A 115 -12.03 11.78 -15.73
CA ASP A 115 -12.28 12.53 -14.50
C ASP A 115 -10.96 12.82 -13.76
N ILE A 116 -10.64 14.11 -13.66
CA ILE A 116 -9.41 14.63 -13.04
C ILE A 116 -9.37 14.35 -11.53
N GLU A 117 -10.50 14.36 -10.83
CA GLU A 117 -10.53 14.08 -9.38
C GLU A 117 -10.11 12.64 -9.08
N ARG A 118 -10.48 11.71 -9.97
CA ARG A 118 -10.01 10.33 -9.91
C ARG A 118 -8.52 10.21 -10.23
N VAL A 119 -8.00 10.99 -11.19
CA VAL A 119 -6.57 11.02 -11.54
C VAL A 119 -5.72 11.54 -10.38
N LYS A 120 -6.19 12.56 -9.66
CA LYS A 120 -5.52 13.10 -8.45
C LYS A 120 -5.37 12.07 -7.33
N ARG A 121 -6.21 11.04 -7.30
CA ARG A 121 -6.22 9.96 -6.28
C ARG A 121 -5.71 8.64 -6.82
N CYS A 122 -5.04 8.64 -7.97
CA CYS A 122 -4.52 7.42 -8.58
C CYS A 122 -3.47 6.78 -7.67
N VAL A 123 -3.37 5.45 -7.70
CA VAL A 123 -2.35 4.68 -6.97
C VAL A 123 -1.32 4.04 -7.90
N ILE A 124 -1.52 4.17 -9.22
CA ILE A 124 -0.63 3.62 -10.26
C ILE A 124 -0.02 4.79 -11.03
N HIS A 125 1.31 4.89 -10.98
CA HIS A 125 2.04 6.00 -11.58
C HIS A 125 3.22 5.52 -12.41
N TYR A 126 3.57 6.30 -13.44
CA TYR A 126 4.80 6.16 -14.19
C TYR A 126 5.79 7.22 -13.72
N THR A 127 7.01 6.77 -13.42
CA THR A 127 8.17 7.65 -13.25
C THR A 127 8.83 7.83 -14.61
N THR A 128 9.08 9.06 -15.01
CA THR A 128 9.70 9.38 -16.30
C THR A 128 11.17 9.79 -16.13
N PRO A 129 12.01 9.70 -17.18
CA PRO A 129 13.42 10.11 -17.10
C PRO A 129 13.66 11.60 -16.78
N ASP A 130 12.67 12.46 -17.00
CA ASP A 130 12.68 13.87 -16.57
C ASP A 130 12.15 14.10 -15.16
N ASN A 131 12.11 13.04 -14.33
CA ASN A 131 11.71 13.07 -12.92
C ASN A 131 10.26 13.49 -12.67
N ARG A 132 9.35 13.33 -13.64
CA ARG A 132 7.91 13.47 -13.40
C ARG A 132 7.34 12.16 -12.88
N ILE A 133 6.32 12.28 -12.03
CA ILE A 133 5.47 11.17 -11.59
C ILE A 133 4.08 11.41 -12.18
N ILE A 134 3.68 10.58 -13.14
CA ILE A 134 2.48 10.78 -13.93
C ILE A 134 1.50 9.64 -13.65
N PRO A 135 0.25 9.93 -13.22
CA PRO A 135 -0.78 8.92 -13.05
C PRO A 135 -1.03 8.10 -14.32
N PHE A 136 -1.39 6.82 -14.18
CA PHE A 136 -1.58 5.91 -15.32
C PHE A 136 -2.49 6.47 -16.43
N CYS A 137 -3.67 6.99 -16.06
CA CYS A 137 -4.64 7.47 -17.05
C CYS A 137 -4.17 8.77 -17.72
N ALA A 138 -3.45 9.63 -16.99
CA ALA A 138 -2.86 10.84 -17.57
C ALA A 138 -1.71 10.53 -18.55
N TYR A 139 -0.98 9.44 -18.27
CA TYR A 139 0.10 8.97 -19.14
C TYR A 139 -0.45 8.37 -20.45
N ASN A 140 -1.50 7.54 -20.38
CA ASN A 140 -1.95 6.70 -21.51
C ASN A 140 -3.20 7.16 -22.26
N ALA A 141 -4.04 7.98 -21.63
CA ALA A 141 -5.30 8.50 -22.16
C ALA A 141 -5.36 10.00 -21.84
N GLY A 142 -6.52 10.64 -21.77
CA GLY A 142 -6.64 12.04 -21.32
C GLY A 142 -5.62 12.99 -22.01
N PRO A 143 -4.72 13.66 -21.26
CA PRO A 143 -3.63 14.46 -21.84
C PRO A 143 -2.58 13.69 -22.65
N ASN A 144 -2.46 12.37 -22.45
CA ASN A 144 -1.56 11.44 -23.13
C ASN A 144 -0.08 11.88 -23.13
N TYR A 145 0.52 11.97 -21.94
CA TYR A 145 1.93 12.33 -21.81
C TYR A 145 2.91 11.27 -22.34
N ARG A 146 2.43 10.06 -22.65
CA ARG A 146 3.26 8.97 -23.17
C ARG A 146 3.99 9.37 -24.44
N GLU A 147 3.30 9.95 -25.42
CA GLU A 147 3.90 10.26 -26.73
C GLU A 147 5.04 11.26 -26.62
N GLU A 148 4.86 12.31 -25.83
CA GLU A 148 5.89 13.33 -25.54
C GLU A 148 7.13 12.68 -24.91
N ILE A 149 6.93 11.86 -23.88
CA ILE A 149 7.99 11.19 -23.14
C ILE A 149 8.72 10.17 -24.03
N GLU A 150 7.98 9.30 -24.71
CA GLU A 150 8.56 8.27 -25.57
C GLU A 150 9.35 8.90 -26.71
N LYS A 151 8.84 9.95 -27.36
CA LYS A 151 9.58 10.64 -28.43
C LYS A 151 10.89 11.27 -27.93
N LYS A 152 10.91 11.78 -26.70
CA LYS A 152 12.08 12.45 -26.11
C LYS A 152 13.15 11.48 -25.62
N PHE A 153 12.74 10.31 -25.10
CA PHE A 153 13.65 9.41 -24.38
C PHE A 153 13.81 8.03 -25.00
N SER A 154 12.99 7.66 -25.99
CA SER A 154 13.16 6.37 -26.67
C SER A 154 14.43 6.39 -27.51
N ILE A 155 15.08 5.23 -27.57
CA ILE A 155 16.18 4.98 -28.49
C ILE A 155 15.78 3.90 -29.51
N PRO A 156 16.26 3.98 -30.76
CA PRO A 156 16.00 2.94 -31.75
C PRO A 156 16.46 1.57 -31.25
N LEU A 157 15.69 0.54 -31.57
CA LEU A 157 15.92 -0.82 -31.08
C LEU A 157 17.32 -1.35 -31.42
N ASP A 158 17.83 -1.04 -32.61
CA ASP A 158 19.17 -1.47 -33.04
C ASP A 158 20.29 -0.81 -32.23
N LYS A 159 20.12 0.47 -31.88
CA LYS A 159 21.05 1.19 -31.01
C LYS A 159 21.04 0.59 -29.61
N TRP A 160 19.85 0.35 -29.05
CA TRP A 160 19.70 -0.31 -27.76
C TRP A 160 20.36 -1.70 -27.71
N LYS A 161 20.15 -2.52 -28.75
CA LYS A 161 20.76 -3.87 -28.86
C LYS A 161 22.29 -3.81 -28.88
N LYS A 162 22.86 -2.85 -29.61
CA LYS A 162 24.32 -2.65 -29.66
C LYS A 162 24.88 -2.22 -28.31
N GLU A 163 24.28 -1.22 -27.67
CA GLU A 163 24.73 -0.71 -26.36
C GLU A 163 24.61 -1.78 -25.26
N LYS A 164 23.52 -2.56 -25.23
CA LYS A 164 23.36 -3.64 -24.25
C LYS A 164 24.32 -4.80 -24.48
N LYS A 165 24.57 -5.18 -25.75
CA LYS A 165 25.56 -6.22 -26.08
C LYS A 165 26.97 -5.78 -25.69
N ALA A 166 27.33 -4.51 -25.94
CA ALA A 166 28.60 -3.94 -25.50
C ALA A 166 28.75 -3.99 -23.97
N LYS A 167 27.70 -3.58 -23.24
CA LYS A 167 27.71 -3.57 -21.78
C LYS A 167 27.83 -4.97 -21.16
N VAL A 168 27.17 -5.97 -21.76
CA VAL A 168 27.30 -7.38 -21.35
C VAL A 168 28.72 -7.90 -21.60
N LEU A 169 29.36 -7.53 -22.70
CA LEU A 169 30.75 -7.88 -22.97
C LEU A 169 31.72 -7.20 -21.98
N GLU A 170 31.54 -5.92 -21.68
CA GLU A 170 32.37 -5.19 -20.70
C GLU A 170 32.29 -5.86 -19.31
N THR A 171 31.09 -6.16 -18.81
CA THR A 171 30.91 -6.84 -17.52
C THR A 171 31.50 -8.26 -17.53
N ALA A 172 31.46 -8.97 -18.67
CA ALA A 172 32.08 -10.28 -18.80
C ALA A 172 33.62 -10.24 -18.83
N ILE A 173 34.22 -9.12 -19.25
CA ILE A 173 35.68 -8.92 -19.24
C ILE A 173 36.14 -8.55 -17.84
N GLU A 174 35.42 -7.67 -17.14
CA GLU A 174 35.74 -7.24 -15.76
C GLU A 174 35.60 -8.35 -14.71
N THR A 175 34.77 -9.37 -14.97
CA THR A 175 34.57 -10.52 -14.05
C THR A 175 35.54 -11.67 -14.29
N ASN A 176 36.34 -11.62 -15.36
CA ASN A 176 37.36 -12.62 -15.72
C ASN A 176 38.80 -12.14 -15.49
N THR A 177 38.97 -11.01 -14.78
CA THR A 177 40.25 -10.46 -14.28
C THR A 177 40.20 -10.32 -12.77
#